data_AF-L9KM51-F1
#
_entry.id   AF-L9KM51-F1
#
_cell.length_a   1.000
_cell.length_b   1.000
_cell.length_c   1.000
_cell.angle_alpha   90.00
_cell.angle_beta   90.00
_cell.angle_gamma   90.00
#
_symmetry.space_group_name_H-M   'P 1'
#
loop_
_entity.id
_entity.type
_entity.pdbx_description
1 polymer ?
#
loop_
_entity_poly.entity_id
_entity_poly.type
_entity_poly.pdbx_seq_one_letter_code
_entity_poly.pdbx_strand_id
1 'polypeptide(L)'
;MAARGSCTLWSYYGRGRSWAIWSGCIPYFCSSWHGAFLGARLLSQEKRATETHFGFETVSEEEKGGKVYQVFENVAKKYDVMNDMMSLGIHRVWKDLLLLKMHPFPGTKLLDVAGGTGDIAFRFLNYVQTQHQKKQKRQLRGQQNVSWEEIAKTYQNEEDSLGGSHVMICDINKEMLKVGKQKAIAQGYKAGLAWVLGDAEELPFDDDKFDVYTIAFGIRNVTHIDRALQEAHRVLKPGGRFLCLEFSQVNNPLMSRLYDLYSFQVIPVLGEVIAGDWKSYQYLVESIRRFPSQEEFKEMIEDAGFQKVTYENLTSGIVAIHSGFKL
;
A
#
# COMPACT_ATOMS: atom_id res chain seq x y z
N MET A 1 -45.41 -29.33 30.09
CA MET A 1 -46.77 -29.46 29.52
C MET A 1 -46.93 -28.42 28.41
N ALA A 2 -47.37 -28.89 27.23
CA ALA A 2 -47.80 -28.23 25.97
C ALA A 2 -48.07 -26.70 26.00
N ALA A 3 -47.52 -25.88 25.08
CA ALA A 3 -47.72 -25.73 23.62
C ALA A 3 -48.85 -24.77 23.20
N ARG A 4 -48.52 -23.82 22.29
CA ARG A 4 -49.31 -23.09 21.26
C ARG A 4 -48.39 -21.96 20.72
N GLY A 5 -48.14 -21.70 19.44
CA GLY A 5 -48.63 -22.23 18.15
C GLY A 5 -48.95 -21.08 17.17
N SER A 6 -48.47 -21.21 15.92
CA SER A 6 -48.68 -20.38 14.69
C SER A 6 -47.74 -19.16 14.52
N CYS A 7 -46.95 -18.94 13.45
CA CYS A 7 -46.86 -19.42 12.06
C CYS A 7 -47.88 -18.79 11.07
N THR A 8 -47.41 -17.80 10.30
CA THR A 8 -47.94 -17.29 9.00
C THR A 8 -46.89 -16.33 8.42
N LEU A 9 -46.67 -16.15 7.13
CA LEU A 9 -46.78 -16.97 5.92
C LEU A 9 -45.98 -16.17 4.87
N TRP A 10 -45.16 -16.83 4.04
CA TRP A 10 -44.43 -16.19 2.93
C TRP A 10 -45.42 -15.73 1.83
N SER A 11 -45.17 -14.57 1.23
CA SER A 11 -45.80 -14.14 -0.02
C SER A 11 -44.74 -13.90 -1.09
N TYR A 12 -44.59 -14.89 -1.96
CA TYR A 12 -44.03 -14.78 -3.30
C TYR A 12 -44.95 -13.90 -4.17
N TYR A 13 -44.38 -12.95 -4.92
CA TYR A 13 -45.02 -12.42 -6.14
C TYR A 13 -43.98 -12.27 -7.23
N GLY A 14 -43.95 -13.25 -8.13
CA GLY A 14 -43.34 -13.13 -9.45
C GLY A 14 -44.31 -12.44 -10.41
N ARG A 15 -43.77 -11.60 -11.29
CA ARG A 15 -44.45 -11.19 -12.53
C ARG A 15 -43.42 -11.13 -13.65
N GLY A 16 -43.46 -12.14 -14.51
CA GLY A 16 -42.71 -12.18 -15.76
C GLY A 16 -43.33 -11.26 -16.81
N ARG A 17 -42.49 -10.85 -17.76
CA ARG A 17 -42.91 -10.42 -19.09
C ARG A 17 -41.93 -10.94 -20.14
N SER A 18 -42.48 -11.89 -20.89
CA SER A 18 -42.18 -12.34 -22.24
C SER A 18 -41.36 -11.38 -23.12
N TRP A 19 -40.33 -11.91 -23.77
CA TRP A 19 -39.83 -11.39 -25.05
C TRP A 19 -39.95 -12.47 -26.12
N ALA A 20 -40.55 -12.07 -27.22
CA ALA A 20 -41.04 -12.89 -28.30
C ALA A 20 -39.91 -13.47 -29.16
N ILE A 21 -40.14 -14.72 -29.56
CA ILE A 21 -39.39 -15.50 -30.53
C ILE A 21 -39.69 -14.94 -31.92
N TRP A 22 -38.66 -14.53 -32.66
CA TRP A 22 -38.76 -14.29 -34.10
C TRP A 22 -38.21 -15.50 -34.85
N SER A 23 -39.13 -16.23 -35.45
CA SER A 23 -38.92 -17.32 -36.40
C SER A 23 -38.77 -16.74 -37.80
N GLY A 24 -37.66 -17.03 -38.48
CA GLY A 24 -37.44 -16.67 -39.88
C GLY A 24 -36.72 -17.80 -40.60
N CYS A 25 -37.47 -18.57 -41.40
CA CYS A 25 -36.99 -19.66 -42.25
C CYS A 25 -36.32 -19.12 -43.53
N ILE A 26 -35.19 -19.72 -43.95
CA ILE A 26 -34.74 -19.79 -45.35
C ILE A 26 -34.09 -21.18 -45.58
N PRO A 27 -34.26 -21.80 -46.77
CA PRO A 27 -34.23 -23.27 -46.93
C PRO A 27 -32.92 -23.84 -47.49
N TYR A 28 -32.73 -25.14 -47.20
CA TYR A 28 -32.08 -26.20 -47.99
C TYR A 28 -30.79 -25.89 -48.79
N PHE A 29 -29.68 -26.44 -48.30
CA PHE A 29 -28.75 -27.20 -49.17
C PHE A 29 -28.20 -28.40 -48.38
N CYS A 30 -28.50 -29.60 -48.88
CA CYS A 30 -28.09 -30.88 -48.33
C CYS A 30 -27.09 -31.49 -49.30
N SER A 31 -25.86 -31.78 -48.84
CA SER A 31 -25.07 -32.87 -49.41
C SER A 31 -23.90 -33.27 -48.50
N SER A 32 -23.86 -34.57 -48.24
CA SER A 32 -22.73 -35.41 -47.81
C SER A 32 -22.11 -35.17 -46.42
N TRP A 33 -22.65 -35.89 -45.44
CA TRP A 33 -21.88 -36.41 -44.31
C TRP A 33 -21.10 -37.64 -44.76
N HIS A 34 -19.76 -37.58 -44.72
CA HIS A 34 -18.88 -38.73 -44.54
C HIS A 34 -18.01 -38.44 -43.32
N GLY A 35 -17.97 -39.40 -42.41
CA GLY A 35 -17.36 -39.24 -41.10
C GLY A 35 -15.86 -38.98 -41.16
N ALA A 36 -15.41 -38.14 -40.24
CA ALA A 36 -14.05 -38.17 -39.73
C ALA A 36 -14.07 -37.65 -38.29
N PHE A 37 -14.05 -38.58 -37.36
CA PHE A 37 -13.59 -38.37 -35.99
C PHE A 37 -12.14 -37.87 -36.09
N LEU A 38 -11.90 -36.58 -35.91
CA LEU A 38 -10.55 -36.01 -35.86
C LEU A 38 -10.53 -34.87 -34.84
N GLY A 39 -9.98 -35.21 -33.67
CA GLY A 39 -9.29 -34.30 -32.77
C GLY A 39 -10.07 -33.06 -32.33
N ALA A 40 -10.70 -33.16 -31.17
CA ALA A 40 -10.83 -31.99 -30.31
C ALA A 40 -9.41 -31.49 -30.01
N ARG A 41 -8.90 -30.56 -30.82
CA ARG A 41 -7.81 -29.67 -30.44
C ARG A 41 -8.33 -28.91 -29.23
N LEU A 42 -7.99 -29.38 -28.04
CA LEU A 42 -7.87 -28.53 -26.87
C LEU A 42 -6.92 -27.41 -27.30
N LEU A 43 -7.50 -26.27 -27.67
CA LEU A 43 -6.82 -25.00 -27.60
C LEU A 43 -6.60 -24.74 -26.10
N SER A 44 -5.61 -25.41 -25.53
CA SER A 44 -4.85 -24.84 -24.43
C SER A 44 -4.31 -23.54 -25.00
N GLN A 45 -4.96 -22.43 -24.65
CA GLN A 45 -4.31 -21.15 -24.71
C GLN A 45 -3.10 -21.30 -23.79
N GLU A 46 -1.92 -21.52 -24.35
CA GLU A 46 -0.68 -21.13 -23.69
C GLU A 46 -0.86 -19.63 -23.41
N LYS A 47 -1.27 -19.29 -22.19
CA LYS A 47 -1.03 -17.95 -21.65
C LYS A 47 0.47 -17.77 -21.82
N ARG A 48 0.90 -16.97 -22.80
CA ARG A 48 2.26 -16.44 -22.80
C ARG A 48 2.45 -15.83 -21.43
N ALA A 49 3.29 -16.46 -20.61
CA ALA A 49 3.64 -15.93 -19.31
C ALA A 49 4.21 -14.53 -19.57
N THR A 50 3.51 -13.51 -19.10
CA THR A 50 4.05 -12.17 -19.13
C THR A 50 5.25 -12.14 -18.19
N GLU A 51 6.36 -11.61 -18.68
CA GLU A 51 7.63 -11.58 -17.97
C GLU A 51 7.77 -10.27 -17.20
N THR A 52 8.45 -10.32 -16.06
CA THR A 52 8.79 -9.18 -15.21
C THR A 52 10.19 -9.37 -14.62
N HIS A 53 10.62 -8.44 -13.77
CA HIS A 53 11.96 -8.45 -13.20
C HIS A 53 11.95 -8.69 -11.69
N PHE A 54 12.83 -9.60 -11.26
CA PHE A 54 13.25 -9.78 -9.87
C PHE A 54 14.72 -9.36 -9.78
N GLY A 55 14.96 -8.11 -9.38
CA GLY A 55 16.30 -7.53 -9.44
C GLY A 55 16.81 -7.49 -10.88
N PHE A 56 17.94 -8.15 -11.17
CA PHE A 56 18.47 -8.28 -12.52
C PHE A 56 18.02 -9.54 -13.28
N GLU A 57 17.30 -10.46 -12.62
CA GLU A 57 16.73 -11.66 -13.23
C GLU A 57 15.39 -11.35 -13.92
N THR A 58 15.16 -11.94 -15.08
CA THR A 58 13.84 -11.93 -15.75
C THR A 58 13.09 -13.19 -15.36
N VAL A 59 11.88 -13.03 -14.84
CA VAL A 59 11.04 -14.09 -14.27
C VAL A 59 9.61 -13.93 -14.76
N SER A 60 8.77 -14.96 -14.64
CA SER A 60 7.34 -14.78 -14.89
C SER A 60 6.70 -13.92 -13.79
N GLU A 61 5.58 -13.25 -14.09
CA GLU A 61 4.83 -12.46 -13.10
C GLU A 61 4.40 -13.29 -11.87
N GLU A 62 3.97 -14.53 -12.09
CA GLU A 62 3.57 -15.45 -11.02
C GLU A 62 4.74 -15.77 -10.08
N GLU A 63 5.96 -15.92 -10.64
CA GLU A 63 7.17 -16.19 -9.86
C GLU A 63 7.67 -14.96 -9.09
N LYS A 64 7.54 -13.75 -9.65
CA LYS A 64 8.01 -12.53 -8.97
C LYS A 64 7.34 -12.34 -7.62
N GLY A 65 6.00 -12.43 -7.58
CA GLY A 65 5.24 -12.29 -6.34
C GLY A 65 5.71 -13.29 -5.27
N GLY A 66 5.89 -14.55 -5.66
CA GLY A 66 6.41 -15.60 -4.78
C GLY A 66 7.83 -15.32 -4.25
N LYS A 67 8.76 -14.91 -5.14
CA LYS A 67 10.15 -14.60 -4.75
C LYS A 67 10.22 -13.40 -3.81
N VAL A 68 9.49 -12.32 -4.11
CA VAL A 68 9.41 -11.13 -3.25
C VAL A 68 8.82 -11.48 -1.88
N TYR A 69 7.74 -12.25 -1.86
CA TYR A 69 7.12 -12.71 -0.61
C TYR A 69 8.13 -13.47 0.27
N GLN A 70 8.87 -14.41 -0.32
CA GLN A 70 9.88 -15.20 0.41
C GLN A 70 11.02 -14.33 0.99
N VAL A 71 11.50 -13.33 0.23
CA VAL A 71 12.48 -12.36 0.73
C VAL A 71 11.94 -11.68 1.99
N PHE A 72 10.73 -11.11 1.91
CA PHE A 72 10.14 -10.38 3.04
C PHE A 72 9.76 -11.27 4.22
N GLU A 73 9.34 -12.52 3.99
CA GLU A 73 9.07 -13.49 5.05
C GLU A 73 10.35 -13.81 5.85
N ASN A 74 11.46 -14.05 5.16
CA ASN A 74 12.75 -14.36 5.79
C ASN A 74 13.30 -13.15 6.58
N VAL A 75 13.12 -11.94 6.06
CA VAL A 75 13.65 -10.73 6.70
C VAL A 75 12.66 -10.05 7.62
N ALA A 76 11.40 -10.46 7.75
CA ALA A 76 10.37 -9.73 8.51
C ALA A 76 10.81 -9.35 9.94
N LYS A 77 11.47 -10.28 10.64
CA LYS A 77 12.01 -10.04 12.00
C LYS A 77 13.26 -9.15 12.02
N LYS A 78 14.01 -9.12 10.92
CA LYS A 78 15.27 -8.37 10.76
C LYS A 78 15.11 -7.12 9.89
N TYR A 79 13.90 -6.80 9.44
CA TYR A 79 13.61 -5.75 8.46
C TYR A 79 14.09 -4.38 8.95
N ASP A 80 13.85 -4.07 10.22
CA ASP A 80 14.32 -2.83 10.84
C ASP A 80 15.86 -2.77 10.86
N VAL A 81 16.53 -3.89 11.17
CA VAL A 81 18.00 -3.98 11.18
C VAL A 81 18.56 -3.78 9.77
N MET A 82 17.91 -4.37 8.76
CA MET A 82 18.26 -4.17 7.36
C MET A 82 18.15 -2.68 6.97
N ASN A 83 17.04 -2.02 7.31
CA ASN A 83 16.84 -0.60 7.03
C ASN A 83 17.85 0.30 7.77
N ASP A 84 18.11 0.03 9.05
CA ASP A 84 19.09 0.78 9.83
C ASP A 84 20.49 0.64 9.21
N MET A 85 20.88 -0.56 8.78
CA MET A 85 22.17 -0.80 8.14
C MET A 85 22.28 -0.07 6.80
N MET A 86 21.30 -0.26 5.91
CA MET A 86 21.32 0.33 4.57
C MET A 86 21.44 1.84 4.56
N SER A 87 20.75 2.49 5.48
CA SER A 87 20.63 3.94 5.53
C SER A 87 21.48 4.58 6.62
N LEU A 88 22.23 3.76 7.38
CA LEU A 88 22.91 4.18 8.61
C LEU A 88 21.96 4.93 9.57
N GLY A 89 20.72 4.45 9.67
CA GLY A 89 19.63 5.03 10.47
C GLY A 89 18.95 6.28 9.90
N ILE A 90 19.45 6.86 8.80
CA ILE A 90 18.94 8.11 8.22
C ILE A 90 17.50 7.96 7.72
N HIS A 91 17.07 6.74 7.36
CA HIS A 91 15.69 6.48 6.92
C HIS A 91 14.62 6.91 7.94
N ARG A 92 14.96 6.98 9.23
CA ARG A 92 14.07 7.47 10.28
C ARG A 92 13.73 8.95 10.05
N VAL A 93 14.72 9.75 9.65
CA VAL A 93 14.57 11.16 9.29
C VAL A 93 13.78 11.30 8.00
N TRP A 94 14.03 10.46 7.00
CA TRP A 94 13.25 10.48 5.75
C TRP A 94 11.77 10.19 6.00
N LYS A 95 11.45 9.22 6.86
CA LYS A 95 10.09 8.93 7.29
C LYS A 95 9.46 10.12 8.04
N ASP A 96 10.22 10.83 8.87
CA ASP A 96 9.74 12.06 9.52
C ASP A 96 9.45 13.19 8.53
N LEU A 97 10.32 13.37 7.53
CA LEU A 97 10.11 14.33 6.45
C LEU A 97 8.87 13.99 5.61
N LEU A 98 8.58 12.71 5.39
CA LEU A 98 7.33 12.27 4.75
C LEU A 98 6.11 12.73 5.55
N LEU A 99 6.11 12.58 6.88
CA LEU A 99 5.00 13.04 7.73
C LEU A 99 4.87 14.57 7.73
N LEU A 100 5.98 15.30 7.71
CA LEU A 100 5.97 16.75 7.59
C LEU A 100 5.41 17.20 6.24
N LYS A 101 5.76 16.51 5.16
CA LYS A 101 5.24 16.78 3.81
C LYS A 101 3.75 16.46 3.72
N MET A 102 3.31 15.35 4.32
CA MET A 102 1.91 14.94 4.41
C MET A 102 1.08 15.98 5.15
N HIS A 103 1.61 16.51 6.25
CA HIS A 103 0.98 17.53 7.09
C HIS A 103 -0.45 17.18 7.54
N PRO A 104 -0.68 16.00 8.15
CA PRO A 104 -2.01 15.49 8.40
C PRO A 104 -2.74 16.27 9.51
N PHE A 105 -4.06 16.37 9.38
CA PHE A 105 -4.92 17.03 10.36
C PHE A 105 -5.72 15.99 11.17
N PRO A 106 -6.15 16.31 12.42
CA PRO A 106 -7.07 15.44 13.14
C PRO A 106 -8.35 15.16 12.33
N GLY A 107 -8.74 13.89 12.26
CA GLY A 107 -9.85 13.39 11.45
C GLY A 107 -9.43 12.76 10.12
N THR A 108 -8.16 12.85 9.74
CA THR A 108 -7.63 12.28 8.48
C THR A 108 -7.70 10.74 8.50
N LYS A 109 -8.23 10.15 7.42
CA LYS A 109 -8.18 8.70 7.15
C LYS A 109 -7.01 8.38 6.24
N LEU A 110 -5.99 7.71 6.78
CA LEU A 110 -4.79 7.28 6.08
C LEU A 110 -4.92 5.82 5.64
N LEU A 111 -4.52 5.52 4.40
CA LEU A 111 -4.17 4.17 3.95
C LEU A 111 -2.65 4.08 3.79
N ASP A 112 -2.01 3.16 4.50
CA ASP A 112 -0.57 2.88 4.42
C ASP A 112 -0.36 1.49 3.79
N VAL A 113 0.07 1.48 2.53
CA VAL A 113 0.26 0.27 1.71
C VAL A 113 1.72 -0.17 1.73
N ALA A 114 1.94 -1.49 1.75
CA ALA A 114 3.24 -2.12 2.01
C ALA A 114 3.88 -1.64 3.33
N GLY A 115 3.03 -1.26 4.28
CA GLY A 115 3.39 -0.69 5.58
C GLY A 115 3.31 -1.70 6.71
N GLY A 116 3.46 -3.00 6.45
CA GLY A 116 3.09 -4.07 7.38
C GLY A 116 3.72 -3.99 8.78
N THR A 117 4.89 -3.37 8.93
CA THR A 117 5.51 -3.15 10.26
C THR A 117 4.94 -1.97 11.04
N GLY A 118 4.15 -1.10 10.40
CA GLY A 118 3.42 0.00 11.01
C GLY A 118 4.21 1.30 11.22
N ASP A 119 5.45 1.42 10.72
CA ASP A 119 6.31 2.57 11.04
C ASP A 119 5.71 3.94 10.67
N ILE A 120 5.11 4.06 9.48
CA ILE A 120 4.47 5.31 9.03
C ILE A 120 3.17 5.53 9.80
N ALA A 121 2.36 4.48 9.96
CA ALA A 121 1.12 4.52 10.73
C ALA A 121 1.32 5.03 12.18
N PHE A 122 2.34 4.52 12.87
CA PHE A 122 2.67 4.94 14.24
C PHE A 122 3.11 6.42 14.28
N ARG A 123 3.96 6.85 13.35
CA ARG A 123 4.38 8.26 13.24
C ARG A 123 3.21 9.18 12.97
N PHE A 124 2.29 8.78 12.10
CA PHE A 124 1.06 9.51 11.80
C PHE A 124 0.19 9.71 13.05
N LEU A 125 -0.10 8.63 13.79
CA LEU A 125 -0.94 8.72 14.99
C LEU A 125 -0.31 9.62 16.05
N ASN A 126 0.99 9.48 16.31
CA ASN A 126 1.71 10.33 17.25
C ASN A 126 1.68 11.80 16.83
N TYR A 127 1.85 12.07 15.53
CA TYR A 127 1.78 13.42 14.98
C TYR A 127 0.40 14.03 15.20
N VAL A 128 -0.67 13.33 14.80
CA VAL A 128 -2.05 13.82 14.92
C VAL A 128 -2.44 14.02 16.38
N GLN A 129 -2.13 13.07 17.26
CA GLN A 129 -2.42 13.18 18.69
C GLN A 129 -1.77 14.43 19.28
N THR A 130 -0.51 14.69 18.93
CA THR A 130 0.21 15.89 19.36
C THR A 130 -0.44 17.17 18.83
N GLN A 131 -0.89 17.20 17.57
CA GLN A 131 -1.57 18.36 17.00
C GLN A 131 -2.94 18.60 17.66
N HIS A 132 -3.69 17.53 17.90
CA HIS A 132 -5.00 17.59 18.54
C HIS A 132 -4.91 18.15 19.96
N GLN A 133 -3.97 17.64 20.77
CA GLN A 133 -3.71 18.15 22.12
C GLN A 133 -3.29 19.63 22.13
N LYS A 134 -2.44 20.05 21.18
CA LYS A 134 -2.04 21.47 21.04
C LYS A 134 -3.25 22.36 20.72
N LYS A 135 -4.15 21.90 19.84
CA LYS A 135 -5.38 22.63 19.49
C LYS A 135 -6.31 22.78 20.70
N GLN A 136 -6.56 21.69 21.43
CA GLN A 136 -7.39 21.71 22.65
C GLN A 136 -6.79 22.65 23.71
N LYS A 137 -5.48 22.57 23.98
CA LYS A 137 -4.80 23.47 24.93
C LYS A 137 -4.91 24.94 24.55
N ARG A 138 -4.82 25.27 23.24
CA ARG A 138 -5.01 26.64 22.75
C ARG A 138 -6.45 27.12 22.95
N GLN A 139 -7.43 26.26 22.68
CA GLN A 139 -8.84 26.59 22.85
C GLN A 139 -9.19 26.85 24.33
N LEU A 140 -8.73 25.98 25.23
CA LEU A 140 -8.88 26.17 26.68
C LEU A 140 -8.22 27.47 27.16
N ARG A 141 -7.01 27.81 26.68
CA ARG A 141 -6.35 29.08 27.02
C ARG A 141 -7.08 30.31 26.51
N GLY A 142 -7.85 30.19 25.43
CA GLY A 142 -8.67 31.28 24.89
C GLY A 142 -9.96 31.53 25.68
N GLN A 143 -10.37 30.59 26.53
CA GLN A 143 -11.58 30.70 27.35
C GLN A 143 -11.18 31.15 28.77
N GLN A 144 -11.50 32.40 29.13
CA GLN A 144 -11.08 33.01 30.40
C GLN A 144 -11.78 32.43 31.65
N ASN A 145 -12.88 31.67 31.53
CA ASN A 145 -13.71 31.19 32.64
C ASN A 145 -14.15 29.71 32.48
N VAL A 146 -13.22 28.77 32.33
CA VAL A 146 -13.57 27.32 32.26
C VAL A 146 -13.47 26.70 33.66
N SER A 147 -14.49 25.95 34.08
CA SER A 147 -14.46 25.25 35.37
C SER A 147 -13.41 24.13 35.38
N TRP A 148 -12.78 23.85 36.54
CA TRP A 148 -11.86 22.73 36.71
C TRP A 148 -12.49 21.38 36.33
N GLU A 149 -13.81 21.24 36.51
CA GLU A 149 -14.58 20.05 36.14
C GLU A 149 -14.69 19.87 34.61
N GLU A 150 -14.82 20.97 33.87
CA GLU A 150 -14.88 20.96 32.40
C GLU A 150 -13.50 20.72 31.78
N ILE A 151 -12.46 21.28 32.41
CA ILE A 151 -11.06 20.98 32.07
C ILE A 151 -10.79 19.48 32.29
N ALA A 152 -11.18 18.93 33.44
CA ALA A 152 -10.98 17.52 33.76
C ALA A 152 -11.69 16.59 32.76
N LYS A 153 -12.94 16.90 32.38
CA LYS A 153 -13.68 16.14 31.35
C LYS A 153 -13.00 16.18 29.98
N THR A 154 -12.38 17.30 29.61
CA THR A 154 -11.66 17.43 28.33
C THR A 154 -10.44 16.50 28.24
N TYR A 155 -9.77 16.22 29.36
CA TYR A 155 -8.63 15.30 29.42
C TYR A 155 -9.02 13.83 29.65
N GLN A 156 -10.23 13.55 30.13
CA GLN A 156 -10.69 12.19 30.43
C GLN A 156 -11.24 11.42 29.21
N ASN A 157 -11.55 12.10 28.09
CA ASN A 157 -11.95 11.44 26.85
C ASN A 157 -10.73 10.89 26.09
N GLU A 158 -10.18 9.75 26.55
CA GLU A 158 -9.09 9.05 25.85
C GLU A 158 -9.48 8.60 24.43
N GLU A 159 -10.77 8.29 24.20
CA GLU A 159 -11.32 7.82 22.92
C GLU A 159 -11.25 8.87 21.80
N ASP A 160 -11.25 10.16 22.12
CA ASP A 160 -11.17 11.26 21.15
C ASP A 160 -9.73 11.82 21.01
N SER A 161 -8.73 11.17 21.61
CA SER A 161 -7.36 11.69 21.58
C SER A 161 -6.77 11.81 20.16
N LEU A 162 -7.30 11.04 19.21
CA LEU A 162 -6.91 11.04 17.80
C LEU A 162 -7.76 12.01 16.93
N GLY A 163 -8.76 12.68 17.51
CA GLY A 163 -9.67 13.59 16.80
C GLY A 163 -10.38 12.93 15.62
N GLY A 164 -10.72 11.64 15.75
CA GLY A 164 -11.33 10.83 14.69
C GLY A 164 -10.39 10.31 13.59
N SER A 165 -9.08 10.54 13.69
CA SER A 165 -8.12 9.99 12.72
C SER A 165 -8.00 8.47 12.81
N HIS A 166 -7.86 7.84 11.64
CA HIS A 166 -7.74 6.39 11.52
C HIS A 166 -6.68 6.04 10.46
N VAL A 167 -5.91 4.98 10.72
CA VAL A 167 -4.96 4.42 9.76
C VAL A 167 -5.35 3.00 9.42
N MET A 168 -5.47 2.72 8.13
CA MET A 168 -5.57 1.37 7.58
C MET A 168 -4.20 0.96 7.07
N ILE A 169 -3.65 -0.14 7.59
CA ILE A 169 -2.39 -0.72 7.12
C ILE A 169 -2.73 -1.89 6.21
N CYS A 170 -2.23 -1.85 4.97
CA CYS A 170 -2.40 -2.91 3.98
C CYS A 170 -1.03 -3.47 3.59
N ASP A 171 -0.87 -4.78 3.64
CA ASP A 171 0.36 -5.45 3.19
C ASP A 171 0.01 -6.82 2.62
N ILE A 172 0.74 -7.27 1.61
CA ILE A 172 0.57 -8.60 1.01
C ILE A 172 1.21 -9.70 1.89
N ASN A 173 2.15 -9.32 2.76
CA ASN A 173 2.88 -10.26 3.62
C ASN A 173 2.27 -10.35 5.03
N LYS A 174 1.77 -11.54 5.36
CA LYS A 174 1.13 -11.83 6.64
C LYS A 174 2.09 -11.74 7.84
N GLU A 175 3.34 -12.14 7.68
CA GLU A 175 4.32 -12.06 8.77
C GLU A 175 4.72 -10.61 9.06
N MET A 176 4.78 -9.75 8.04
CA MET A 176 4.99 -8.31 8.24
C MET A 176 3.86 -7.70 9.08
N LEU A 177 2.60 -7.97 8.73
CA LEU A 177 1.43 -7.51 9.51
C LEU A 177 1.45 -8.04 10.95
N LYS A 178 1.90 -9.28 11.16
CA LYS A 178 2.02 -9.87 12.50
C LYS A 178 3.08 -9.15 13.32
N VAL A 179 4.23 -8.81 12.74
CA VAL A 179 5.27 -7.99 13.38
C VAL A 179 4.71 -6.61 13.73
N GLY A 180 4.02 -5.94 12.79
CA GLY A 180 3.40 -4.64 13.05
C GLY A 180 2.37 -4.66 14.18
N LYS A 181 1.50 -5.67 14.21
CA LYS A 181 0.52 -5.86 15.30
C LYS A 181 1.22 -6.05 16.66
N GLN A 182 2.28 -6.85 16.72
CA GLN A 182 3.05 -7.03 17.96
C GLN A 182 3.71 -5.72 18.42
N LYS A 183 4.31 -4.96 17.50
CA LYS A 183 4.86 -3.63 17.80
C LYS A 183 3.78 -2.66 18.30
N ALA A 184 2.60 -2.68 17.69
CA ALA A 184 1.50 -1.82 18.09
C ALA A 184 1.05 -2.10 19.53
N ILE A 185 0.92 -3.38 19.90
CA ILE A 185 0.60 -3.81 21.26
C ILE A 185 1.71 -3.39 22.24
N ALA A 186 2.98 -3.64 21.89
CA ALA A 186 4.11 -3.31 22.75
C ALA A 186 4.26 -1.80 22.99
N GLN A 187 3.89 -0.97 22.03
CA GLN A 187 3.88 0.50 22.14
C GLN A 187 2.58 1.06 22.75
N GLY A 188 1.60 0.20 23.06
CA GLY A 188 0.37 0.60 23.74
C GLY A 188 -0.67 1.29 22.85
N TYR A 189 -0.63 1.12 21.53
CA TYR A 189 -1.70 1.64 20.66
C TYR A 189 -2.98 0.83 20.85
N LYS A 190 -4.01 1.45 21.43
CA LYS A 190 -5.31 0.83 21.73
C LYS A 190 -6.38 1.08 20.67
N ALA A 191 -6.24 2.12 19.85
CA ALA A 191 -7.23 2.57 18.87
C ALA A 191 -6.56 3.24 17.66
N GLY A 192 -7.34 3.47 16.59
CA GLY A 192 -6.90 4.22 15.41
C GLY A 192 -6.10 3.43 14.36
N LEU A 193 -5.87 2.13 14.58
CA LEU A 193 -5.18 1.23 13.65
C LEU A 193 -6.10 0.09 13.20
N ALA A 194 -6.18 -0.14 11.90
CA ALA A 194 -6.76 -1.32 11.29
C ALA A 194 -5.74 -1.98 10.37
N TRP A 195 -5.81 -3.30 10.22
CA TRP A 195 -4.82 -4.08 9.48
C TRP A 195 -5.53 -5.00 8.49
N VAL A 196 -5.12 -4.99 7.24
CA VAL A 196 -5.67 -5.84 6.19
C VAL A 196 -4.53 -6.53 5.42
N LEU A 197 -4.77 -7.79 5.05
CA LEU A 197 -3.95 -8.51 4.09
C LEU A 197 -4.49 -8.19 2.70
N GLY A 198 -3.69 -7.60 1.83
CA GLY A 198 -4.15 -7.17 0.51
C GLY A 198 -3.00 -6.86 -0.44
N ASP A 199 -3.28 -7.02 -1.74
CA ASP A 199 -2.36 -6.65 -2.81
C ASP A 199 -2.51 -5.16 -3.13
N ALA A 200 -1.38 -4.47 -3.35
CA ALA A 200 -1.37 -3.08 -3.76
C ALA A 200 -1.96 -2.88 -5.18
N GLU A 201 -1.92 -3.92 -6.01
CA GLU A 201 -2.46 -3.90 -7.38
C GLU A 201 -3.97 -4.21 -7.45
N GLU A 202 -4.56 -4.69 -6.35
CA GLU A 202 -5.99 -4.99 -6.23
C GLU A 202 -6.43 -4.79 -4.77
N LEU A 203 -6.63 -3.52 -4.39
CA LEU A 203 -6.91 -3.16 -3.01
C LEU A 203 -8.36 -3.54 -2.63
N PRO A 204 -8.57 -4.19 -1.46
CA PRO A 204 -9.89 -4.64 -1.02
C PRO A 204 -10.72 -3.51 -0.38
N PHE A 205 -10.74 -2.34 -1.02
CA PHE A 205 -11.45 -1.15 -0.56
C PHE A 205 -12.33 -0.58 -1.65
N ASP A 206 -13.44 0.02 -1.24
CA ASP A 206 -14.28 0.81 -2.12
C ASP A 206 -13.55 2.08 -2.58
N ASP A 207 -14.04 2.65 -3.67
CA ASP A 207 -13.58 3.93 -4.21
C ASP A 207 -13.77 5.06 -3.19
N ASP A 208 -12.96 6.12 -3.30
CA ASP A 208 -13.13 7.38 -2.56
C ASP A 208 -13.25 7.23 -1.02
N LYS A 209 -12.44 6.34 -0.44
CA LYS A 209 -12.53 5.98 0.98
C LYS A 209 -11.55 6.75 1.86
N PHE A 210 -10.36 7.05 1.33
CA PHE A 210 -9.24 7.60 2.10
C PHE A 210 -8.92 9.05 1.71
N ASP A 211 -8.43 9.81 2.69
CA ASP A 211 -7.99 11.19 2.48
C ASP A 211 -6.51 11.24 2.06
N VAL A 212 -5.71 10.29 2.57
CA VAL A 212 -4.28 10.18 2.28
C VAL A 212 -3.91 8.73 1.99
N TYR A 213 -3.04 8.54 1.00
CA TYR A 213 -2.42 7.27 0.65
C TYR A 213 -0.91 7.39 0.84
N THR A 214 -0.30 6.44 1.54
CA THR A 214 1.15 6.29 1.62
C THR A 214 1.63 4.93 1.17
N ILE A 215 2.79 4.93 0.52
CA ILE A 215 3.61 3.74 0.31
C ILE A 215 5.08 4.11 0.48
N ALA A 216 5.74 3.53 1.48
CA ALA A 216 7.10 3.89 1.87
C ALA A 216 8.04 2.69 1.75
N PHE A 217 9.02 2.78 0.86
CA PHE A 217 9.99 1.73 0.54
C PHE A 217 9.34 0.40 0.14
N GLY A 218 8.15 0.45 -0.47
CA GLY A 218 7.39 -0.73 -0.88
C GLY A 218 7.17 -0.83 -2.38
N ILE A 219 6.90 0.30 -3.05
CA ILE A 219 6.36 0.32 -4.41
C ILE A 219 7.30 -0.29 -5.45
N ARG A 220 8.62 -0.22 -5.23
CA ARG A 220 9.61 -0.86 -6.12
C ARG A 220 9.47 -2.38 -6.22
N ASN A 221 8.80 -3.01 -5.25
CA ASN A 221 8.63 -4.46 -5.21
C ASN A 221 7.29 -4.92 -5.84
N VAL A 222 6.44 -3.98 -6.21
CA VAL A 222 5.17 -4.27 -6.91
C VAL A 222 5.48 -4.79 -8.31
N THR A 223 4.64 -5.69 -8.83
CA THR A 223 4.83 -6.26 -10.17
C THR A 223 4.49 -5.24 -11.23
N HIS A 224 3.30 -4.65 -11.11
CA HIS A 224 2.75 -3.62 -11.98
C HIS A 224 2.54 -2.31 -11.21
N ILE A 225 3.57 -1.44 -11.24
CA ILE A 225 3.54 -0.16 -10.53
C ILE A 225 2.38 0.73 -11.03
N ASP A 226 2.11 0.71 -12.32
CA ASP A 226 0.99 1.41 -12.96
C ASP A 226 -0.37 1.01 -12.35
N ARG A 227 -0.61 -0.29 -12.14
CA ARG A 227 -1.84 -0.79 -11.51
C ARG A 227 -1.96 -0.35 -10.06
N ALA A 228 -0.86 -0.43 -9.30
CA ALA A 228 -0.87 0.05 -7.92
C ALA A 228 -1.10 1.57 -7.81
N LEU A 229 -0.61 2.36 -8.78
CA LEU A 229 -0.90 3.80 -8.86
C LEU A 229 -2.37 4.06 -9.21
N GLN A 230 -2.96 3.28 -10.13
CA GLN A 230 -4.39 3.35 -10.46
C GLN A 230 -5.26 2.99 -9.25
N GLU A 231 -4.92 1.94 -8.51
CA GLU A 231 -5.61 1.57 -7.28
C GLU A 231 -5.49 2.64 -6.20
N ALA A 232 -4.30 3.22 -6.04
CA ALA A 232 -4.10 4.35 -5.13
C ALA A 232 -4.99 5.54 -5.51
N HIS A 233 -5.12 5.85 -6.80
CA HIS A 233 -6.01 6.89 -7.29
C HIS A 233 -7.49 6.54 -7.05
N ARG A 234 -7.89 5.29 -7.28
CA ARG A 234 -9.27 4.82 -7.09
C ARG A 234 -9.74 4.97 -5.64
N VAL A 235 -8.93 4.52 -4.67
CA VAL A 235 -9.33 4.49 -3.25
C VAL A 235 -9.23 5.85 -2.55
N LEU A 236 -8.51 6.81 -3.12
CA LEU A 236 -8.44 8.19 -2.62
C LEU A 236 -9.72 8.94 -2.97
N LYS A 237 -10.21 9.79 -2.07
CA LYS A 237 -11.30 10.74 -2.34
C LYS A 237 -10.86 11.84 -3.32
N PRO A 238 -11.79 12.55 -3.99
CA PRO A 238 -11.48 13.84 -4.58
C PRO A 238 -10.90 14.81 -3.53
N GLY A 239 -9.81 15.49 -3.89
CA GLY A 239 -8.95 16.26 -2.98
C GLY A 239 -7.96 15.42 -2.17
N GLY A 240 -8.02 14.09 -2.27
CA GLY A 240 -7.15 13.17 -1.57
C GLY A 240 -5.71 13.21 -2.09
N ARG A 241 -4.77 12.88 -1.22
CA ARG A 241 -3.34 13.05 -1.49
C ARG A 241 -2.59 11.73 -1.49
N PHE A 242 -1.86 11.47 -2.57
CA PHE A 242 -0.90 10.39 -2.68
C PHE A 242 0.49 10.88 -2.25
N LEU A 243 1.18 10.10 -1.41
CA LEU A 243 2.59 10.29 -1.11
C LEU A 243 3.35 8.96 -1.20
N CYS A 244 4.47 8.97 -1.92
CA CYS A 244 5.39 7.84 -2.00
C CYS A 244 6.78 8.27 -1.51
N LEU A 245 7.38 7.46 -0.64
CA LEU A 245 8.77 7.62 -0.22
C LEU A 245 9.55 6.41 -0.74
N GLU A 246 10.46 6.60 -1.69
CA GLU A 246 11.18 5.49 -2.30
C GLU A 246 12.61 5.86 -2.66
N PHE A 247 13.48 4.84 -2.74
CA PHE A 247 14.82 5.02 -3.28
C PHE A 247 14.76 5.47 -4.74
N SER A 248 15.71 6.31 -5.14
CA SER A 248 15.76 6.87 -6.49
C SER A 248 17.20 7.03 -6.95
N GLN A 249 17.38 7.61 -8.14
CA GLN A 249 18.69 7.86 -8.73
C GLN A 249 19.38 9.07 -8.10
N VAL A 250 20.67 8.91 -7.80
CA VAL A 250 21.50 9.93 -7.16
C VAL A 250 21.98 10.95 -8.20
N ASN A 251 21.61 12.22 -8.02
CA ASN A 251 21.89 13.28 -9.00
C ASN A 251 23.37 13.72 -9.01
N ASN A 252 24.10 13.49 -7.92
CA ASN A 252 25.50 13.92 -7.78
C ASN A 252 26.47 12.78 -8.16
N PRO A 253 27.35 12.95 -9.17
CA PRO A 253 28.24 11.90 -9.65
C PRO A 253 29.22 11.35 -8.60
N LEU A 254 29.67 12.19 -7.66
CA LEU A 254 30.57 11.76 -6.58
C LEU A 254 29.81 10.89 -5.57
N MET A 255 28.61 11.34 -5.17
CA MET A 255 27.75 10.59 -4.25
C MET A 255 27.26 9.28 -4.87
N SER A 256 26.95 9.27 -6.17
CA SER A 256 26.58 8.06 -6.90
C SER A 256 27.70 7.03 -6.85
N ARG A 257 28.96 7.41 -7.12
CA ARG A 257 30.10 6.46 -7.02
C ARG A 257 30.29 5.90 -5.61
N LEU A 258 30.21 6.76 -4.59
CA LEU A 258 30.33 6.33 -3.20
C LEU A 258 29.19 5.40 -2.78
N TYR A 259 27.96 5.73 -3.18
CA TYR A 259 26.78 4.92 -2.95
C TYR A 259 26.88 3.57 -3.67
N ASP A 260 27.39 3.55 -4.90
CA ASP A 260 27.58 2.34 -5.70
C ASP A 260 28.60 1.39 -5.06
N LEU A 261 29.73 1.92 -4.61
CA LEU A 261 30.74 1.15 -3.89
C LEU A 261 30.19 0.59 -2.58
N TYR A 262 29.51 1.43 -1.79
CA TYR A 262 28.89 1.00 -0.55
C TYR A 262 27.81 -0.07 -0.78
N SER A 263 26.92 0.16 -1.74
CA SER A 263 25.80 -0.74 -2.01
C SER A 263 26.24 -2.09 -2.56
N PHE A 264 27.24 -2.18 -3.44
CA PHE A 264 27.67 -3.47 -3.98
C PHE A 264 28.67 -4.22 -3.11
N GLN A 265 29.56 -3.51 -2.43
CA GLN A 265 30.69 -4.15 -1.74
C GLN A 265 30.47 -4.28 -0.24
N VAL A 266 29.63 -3.42 0.35
CA VAL A 266 29.45 -3.38 1.81
C VAL A 266 28.10 -3.95 2.21
N ILE A 267 27.00 -3.53 1.57
CA ILE A 267 25.64 -3.91 2.00
C ILE A 267 25.42 -5.44 1.96
N PRO A 268 25.61 -6.15 0.83
CA PRO A 268 25.44 -7.60 0.80
C PRO A 268 26.36 -8.36 1.77
N VAL A 269 27.63 -7.94 1.91
CA VAL A 269 28.61 -8.58 2.81
C VAL A 269 28.16 -8.44 4.26
N LEU A 270 27.73 -7.24 4.67
CA LEU A 270 27.20 -7.04 6.00
C LEU A 270 25.89 -7.81 6.22
N GLY A 271 25.04 -7.90 5.19
CA GLY A 271 23.83 -8.74 5.21
C GLY A 271 24.13 -10.21 5.47
N GLU A 272 25.17 -10.76 4.84
CA GLU A 272 25.61 -12.14 5.11
C GLU A 272 26.16 -12.29 6.53
N VAL A 273 27.04 -11.38 6.97
CA VAL A 273 27.70 -11.47 8.28
C VAL A 273 26.70 -11.33 9.44
N ILE A 274 25.69 -10.46 9.30
CA ILE A 274 24.75 -10.15 10.39
C ILE A 274 23.48 -11.00 10.29
N ALA A 275 22.92 -11.11 9.09
CA ALA A 275 21.63 -11.72 8.87
C ALA A 275 21.70 -13.13 8.27
N GLY A 276 22.86 -13.54 7.72
CA GLY A 276 23.01 -14.79 6.99
C GLY A 276 22.17 -14.83 5.71
N ASP A 277 21.93 -13.66 5.10
CA ASP A 277 20.98 -13.53 4.00
C ASP A 277 21.48 -12.62 2.88
N TRP A 278 22.62 -12.97 2.27
CA TRP A 278 23.18 -12.24 1.12
C TRP A 278 22.16 -11.94 0.02
N LYS A 279 21.31 -12.93 -0.35
CA LYS A 279 20.41 -12.84 -1.51
C LYS A 279 19.36 -11.74 -1.36
N SER A 280 18.77 -11.59 -0.17
CA SER A 280 17.80 -10.52 0.09
C SER A 280 18.43 -9.13 -0.05
N TYR A 281 19.66 -8.95 0.41
CA TYR A 281 20.39 -7.69 0.31
C TYR A 281 20.87 -7.40 -1.12
N GLN A 282 21.22 -8.43 -1.89
CA GLN A 282 21.53 -8.28 -3.31
C GLN A 282 20.28 -7.84 -4.10
N TYR A 283 19.16 -8.56 -3.94
CA TYR A 283 17.88 -8.22 -4.58
C TYR A 283 17.46 -6.77 -4.29
N LEU A 284 17.63 -6.34 -3.04
CA LEU A 284 17.37 -4.98 -2.60
C LEU A 284 18.15 -3.94 -3.41
N VAL A 285 19.47 -4.11 -3.57
CA VAL A 285 20.31 -3.19 -4.36
C VAL A 285 19.89 -3.21 -5.84
N GLU A 286 19.60 -4.38 -6.38
CA GLU A 286 19.16 -4.53 -7.78
C GLU A 286 17.79 -3.86 -8.03
N SER A 287 16.85 -4.00 -7.09
CA SER A 287 15.52 -3.38 -7.16
C SER A 287 15.59 -1.86 -7.19
N ILE A 288 16.49 -1.26 -6.41
CA ILE A 288 16.71 0.20 -6.36
C ILE A 288 17.20 0.70 -7.72
N ARG A 289 18.10 -0.03 -8.38
CA ARG A 289 18.65 0.35 -9.69
C ARG A 289 17.67 0.20 -10.84
N ARG A 290 16.71 -0.71 -10.71
CA ARG A 290 15.64 -0.92 -11.70
C ARG A 290 14.48 0.05 -11.52
N PHE A 291 14.37 0.69 -10.37
CA PHE A 291 13.30 1.65 -10.11
C PHE A 291 13.42 2.86 -11.06
N PRO A 292 12.31 3.39 -11.58
CA PRO A 292 12.34 4.54 -12.48
C PRO A 292 13.01 5.75 -11.83
N SER A 293 13.57 6.63 -12.67
CA SER A 293 14.08 7.92 -12.19
C SER A 293 12.96 8.78 -11.61
N GLN A 294 13.34 9.88 -10.94
CA GLN A 294 12.37 10.79 -10.32
C GLN A 294 11.34 11.33 -11.31
N GLU A 295 11.78 11.73 -12.52
CA GLU A 295 10.90 12.30 -13.53
C GLU A 295 10.02 11.21 -14.17
N GLU A 296 10.59 10.07 -14.53
CA GLU A 296 9.82 8.93 -15.08
C GLU A 296 8.74 8.46 -14.09
N PHE A 297 9.08 8.33 -12.81
CA PHE A 297 8.10 7.93 -11.80
C PHE A 297 7.04 9.02 -11.57
N LYS A 298 7.40 10.30 -11.69
CA LYS A 298 6.44 11.40 -11.66
C LYS A 298 5.46 11.32 -12.83
N GLU A 299 5.95 11.08 -14.05
CA GLU A 299 5.10 10.90 -15.23
C GLU A 299 4.14 9.72 -15.05
N MET A 300 4.61 8.59 -14.52
CA MET A 300 3.74 7.44 -14.20
C MET A 300 2.62 7.79 -13.21
N ILE A 301 2.89 8.64 -12.22
CA ILE A 301 1.88 9.11 -11.26
C ILE A 301 0.87 10.04 -11.96
N GLU A 302 1.33 10.91 -12.87
CA GLU A 302 0.47 11.77 -13.68
C GLU A 302 -0.44 10.95 -14.61
N ASP A 303 0.10 9.93 -15.27
CA ASP A 303 -0.62 9.00 -16.15
C ASP A 303 -1.71 8.21 -15.41
N ALA A 304 -1.52 7.93 -14.12
CA ALA A 304 -2.52 7.28 -13.27
C ALA A 304 -3.71 8.22 -12.91
N GLY A 305 -3.64 9.51 -13.28
CA GLY A 305 -4.70 10.49 -13.10
C GLY A 305 -4.45 11.51 -11.99
N PHE A 306 -3.31 11.42 -11.29
CA PHE A 306 -2.96 12.41 -10.27
C PHE A 306 -2.55 13.75 -10.91
N GLN A 307 -2.89 14.84 -10.24
CA GLN A 307 -2.56 16.20 -10.65
C GLN A 307 -1.63 16.86 -9.63
N LYS A 308 -0.97 17.94 -10.07
CA LYS A 308 0.03 18.70 -9.28
C LYS A 308 1.11 17.79 -8.70
N VAL A 309 1.59 16.85 -9.53
CA VAL A 309 2.59 15.89 -9.09
C VAL A 309 3.94 16.58 -8.95
N THR A 310 4.57 16.40 -7.81
CA THR A 310 5.88 16.95 -7.48
C THR A 310 6.72 15.89 -6.79
N TYR A 311 8.04 16.02 -6.89
CA TYR A 311 8.95 15.22 -6.08
C TYR A 311 9.98 16.10 -5.36
N GLU A 312 10.49 15.59 -4.24
CA GLU A 312 11.51 16.23 -3.43
C GLU A 312 12.63 15.23 -3.15
N ASN A 313 13.85 15.57 -3.54
CA ASN A 313 15.03 14.73 -3.33
C ASN A 313 15.56 14.85 -1.92
N LEU A 314 15.77 13.72 -1.27
CA LEU A 314 16.41 13.58 0.04
C LEU A 314 17.81 13.01 -0.14
N THR A 315 18.77 13.52 0.66
CA THR A 315 20.16 13.07 0.66
C THR A 315 20.77 12.98 -0.76
N SER A 316 20.65 14.07 -1.53
CA SER A 316 21.15 14.16 -2.92
C SER A 316 20.53 13.17 -3.92
N GLY A 317 19.30 12.71 -3.67
CA GLY A 317 18.53 11.87 -4.60
C GLY A 317 18.59 10.38 -4.30
N ILE A 318 19.27 9.95 -3.23
CA ILE A 318 19.23 8.55 -2.78
C ILE A 318 17.79 8.12 -2.52
N VAL A 319 16.98 9.01 -1.95
CA VAL A 319 15.55 8.83 -1.71
C VAL A 319 14.80 10.04 -2.24
N ALA A 320 13.59 9.83 -2.74
CA ALA A 320 12.69 10.91 -3.13
C ALA A 320 11.32 10.74 -2.44
N ILE A 321 10.68 11.87 -2.15
CA ILE A 321 9.26 11.92 -1.80
C ILE A 321 8.50 12.41 -3.02
N HIS A 322 7.68 11.55 -3.63
CA HIS A 322 6.72 11.93 -4.66
C HIS A 322 5.36 12.21 -4.02
N SER A 323 4.66 13.23 -4.52
CA SER A 323 3.35 13.65 -4.01
C SER A 323 2.47 14.10 -5.16
N GLY A 324 1.21 13.67 -5.14
CA GLY A 324 0.17 14.07 -6.10
C GLY A 324 -1.20 14.16 -5.46
N PHE A 325 -2.16 14.79 -6.14
CA PHE A 325 -3.53 14.94 -5.67
C PHE A 325 -4.52 14.36 -6.67
N LYS A 326 -5.55 13.68 -6.18
CA LYS A 326 -6.75 13.39 -6.98
C LYS A 326 -7.62 14.65 -6.98
N LEU A 327 -7.82 15.30 -8.12
CA LEU A 327 -8.56 16.57 -8.21
C LEU A 327 -9.86 16.43 -8.99
#